data_AF-A0A2D9HNP3-F1
#
_entry.id   AF-A0A2D9HNP3-F1
#
_cell.length_a   1.000
_cell.length_b   1.000
_cell.length_c   1.000
_cell.angle_alpha   90.00
_cell.angle_beta   90.00
_cell.angle_gamma   90.00
#
_symmetry.space_group_name_H-M   'P 1'
#
loop_
_entity.id
_entity.type
_entity.pdbx_description
1 polymer ?
#
loop_
_entity_poly.entity_id
_entity_poly.type
_entity_poly.pdbx_seq_one_letter_code
_entity_poly.pdbx_strand_id
1 'polypeptide(L)'
;FPEHEPRLAFTMFLAPGDTVVEATIYRSAGILDSSGSQALRWATLKVSQDGQTLFEGDSSHWMEDDANTFMSIGLDAPLMLGEGPVVVEVDASPEFEPLVLTEEVPEQPVFGFEYVPLADSVDYGWGYIEYFDQVTLDLTNRPGVRDDYMVFLETYFEGFEDDGEWYAEGDLAFPDPRAEYSWNCGCVLVTDNGQNNIDLTNIVLEMYAGDVEDPDEGGMQPKRIRVVRPSADLANYFRSVEAYYNAQGNPFAEPASIQGNIPDGFGIFGLSNEAIAPLN
;
A
#
# COMPACT_ATOMS: atom_id res chain seq x y z
N PHE A 1 35.18 0.85 6.51
CA PHE A 1 33.82 1.08 5.97
C PHE A 1 33.86 2.40 5.24
N PRO A 2 33.24 2.53 4.05
CA PRO A 2 33.15 3.82 3.41
C PRO A 2 32.39 4.79 4.31
N GLU A 3 32.81 6.05 4.28
CA GLU A 3 32.11 7.14 4.93
C GLU A 3 30.74 7.32 4.26
N HIS A 4 29.68 7.51 5.06
CA HIS A 4 28.33 7.73 4.56
C HIS A 4 28.09 9.24 4.51
N GLU A 5 27.79 9.76 3.33
CA GLU A 5 27.25 11.11 3.20
C GLU A 5 25.73 11.05 3.42
N PRO A 6 25.19 11.76 4.42
CA PRO A 6 23.75 11.81 4.64
C PRO A 6 23.01 12.28 3.39
N ARG A 7 21.92 11.59 3.09
CA ARG A 7 20.99 11.89 2.00
C ARG A 7 19.57 12.02 2.53
N LEU A 8 18.76 12.82 1.84
CA LEU A 8 17.33 12.95 2.14
C LEU A 8 16.60 11.62 1.91
N ALA A 9 15.79 11.23 2.87
CA ALA A 9 14.88 10.10 2.78
C ALA A 9 13.44 10.61 2.93
N PHE A 10 12.61 10.42 1.90
CA PHE A 10 11.23 10.90 1.84
C PHE A 10 10.30 9.77 1.43
N THR A 11 9.26 9.50 2.22
CA THR A 11 8.19 8.55 1.84
C THR A 11 6.83 9.17 2.07
N MET A 12 5.95 9.05 1.08
CA MET A 12 4.58 9.53 1.14
C MET A 12 3.71 8.78 0.13
N PHE A 13 2.52 8.38 0.56
CA PHE A 13 1.51 7.74 -0.28
C PHE A 13 0.22 8.56 -0.26
N LEU A 14 -0.44 8.68 -1.40
CA LEU A 14 -1.73 9.38 -1.49
C LEU A 14 -2.73 8.60 -2.35
N ALA A 15 -3.98 8.61 -1.91
CA ALA A 15 -5.12 8.10 -2.65
C ALA A 15 -6.30 9.09 -2.58
N PRO A 16 -7.19 9.11 -3.60
CA PRO A 16 -8.46 9.80 -3.48
C PRO A 16 -9.26 9.25 -2.29
N GLY A 17 -9.82 10.14 -1.48
CA GLY A 17 -10.61 9.79 -0.31
C GLY A 17 -9.86 9.85 1.02
N ASP A 18 -8.53 9.97 1.01
CA ASP A 18 -7.72 10.10 2.23
C ASP A 18 -8.24 11.26 3.09
N THR A 19 -8.42 11.05 4.39
CA THR A 19 -8.81 12.09 5.36
C THR A 19 -7.66 12.49 6.27
N VAL A 20 -6.64 11.64 6.36
CA VAL A 20 -5.36 11.89 7.01
C VAL A 20 -4.29 11.42 6.04
N VAL A 21 -3.26 12.24 5.83
CA VAL A 21 -2.12 11.90 4.99
C VAL A 21 -0.86 11.89 5.82
N GLU A 22 0.00 10.91 5.55
CA GLU A 22 1.22 10.69 6.31
C GLU A 22 2.45 10.80 5.43
N ALA A 23 3.52 11.33 6.00
CA ALA A 23 4.80 11.43 5.33
C ALA A 23 5.96 11.25 6.31
N THR A 24 7.07 10.72 5.82
CA THR A 24 8.34 10.67 6.55
C THR A 24 9.38 11.52 5.83
N ILE A 25 10.10 12.36 6.57
CA ILE A 25 11.19 13.18 6.05
C ILE A 25 12.39 13.04 6.98
N TYR A 26 13.44 12.37 6.51
CA TYR A 26 14.57 11.96 7.32
C TYR A 26 15.90 12.31 6.67
N ARG A 27 16.94 12.49 7.49
CA ARG A 27 18.32 12.31 7.04
C ARG A 27 18.68 10.83 7.20
N SER A 28 19.22 10.24 6.14
CA SER A 28 19.73 8.86 6.18
C SER A 28 21.02 8.77 7.00
N ALA A 29 21.26 7.58 7.55
CA ALA A 29 22.41 7.29 8.38
C ALA A 29 23.18 6.07 7.86
N GLY A 30 24.50 6.10 8.04
CA GLY A 30 25.37 4.96 7.73
C GLY A 30 25.38 3.93 8.85
N ILE A 31 25.91 2.73 8.58
CA ILE A 31 26.00 1.64 9.56
C ILE A 31 26.81 1.97 10.83
N LEU A 32 27.66 2.99 10.76
CA LEU A 32 28.49 3.46 11.89
C LEU A 32 27.82 4.59 12.69
N ASP A 33 26.68 5.11 12.23
CA ASP A 33 25.96 6.16 12.93
C ASP A 33 25.08 5.53 14.02
N SER A 34 25.52 5.67 15.27
CA SER A 34 24.80 5.14 16.43
C SER A 34 23.46 5.81 16.68
N SER A 35 23.21 6.98 16.08
CA SER A 35 21.92 7.67 16.19
C SER A 35 20.91 7.17 15.15
N GLY A 36 21.35 6.44 14.13
CA GLY A 36 20.49 6.03 13.02
C GLY A 36 19.93 7.22 12.26
N SER A 37 18.98 6.96 11.36
CA SER A 37 18.31 8.01 10.58
C SER A 37 17.55 8.94 11.51
N GLN A 38 17.59 10.25 11.23
CA GLN A 38 16.96 11.26 12.09
C GLN A 38 15.88 12.02 11.33
N ALA A 39 14.72 12.19 11.96
CA ALA A 39 13.61 12.96 11.38
C ALA A 39 13.97 14.46 11.30
N LEU A 40 13.68 15.08 10.15
CA LEU A 40 13.92 16.49 9.89
C LEU A 40 12.68 17.30 10.30
N ARG A 41 12.47 17.47 11.62
CA ARG A 41 11.23 18.04 12.20
C ARG A 41 10.92 19.50 11.81
N TRP A 42 11.87 20.19 11.17
CA TRP A 42 11.68 21.54 10.64
C TRP A 42 11.29 21.55 9.16
N ALA A 43 11.34 20.40 8.48
CA ALA A 43 10.99 20.31 7.07
C ALA A 43 9.50 20.64 6.86
N THR A 44 9.21 21.23 5.71
CA THR A 44 7.84 21.48 5.26
C THR A 44 7.55 20.66 4.01
N LEU A 45 6.28 20.38 3.78
CA LEU A 45 5.81 19.77 2.54
C LEU A 45 4.60 20.54 2.00
N LYS A 46 4.44 20.51 0.69
CA LYS A 46 3.29 21.05 -0.01
C LYS A 46 2.90 20.12 -1.15
N VAL A 47 1.64 19.78 -1.23
CA VAL A 47 1.08 18.96 -2.30
C VAL A 47 0.11 19.79 -3.13
N SER A 48 0.22 19.69 -4.45
CA SER A 48 -0.60 20.47 -5.38
C SER A 48 -0.95 19.69 -6.64
N GLN A 49 -2.07 20.03 -7.25
CA GLN A 49 -2.51 19.54 -8.56
C GLN A 49 -3.12 20.70 -9.35
N ASP A 50 -2.82 20.78 -10.65
CA ASP A 50 -3.28 21.88 -11.52
C ASP A 50 -2.97 23.30 -10.97
N GLY A 51 -1.86 23.43 -10.25
CA GLY A 51 -1.43 24.69 -9.63
C GLY A 51 -2.23 25.10 -8.39
N GLN A 52 -3.17 24.27 -7.92
CA GLN A 52 -3.88 24.47 -6.66
C GLN A 52 -3.21 23.65 -5.55
N THR A 53 -2.94 24.29 -4.41
CA THR A 53 -2.52 23.60 -3.20
C THR A 53 -3.66 22.71 -2.71
N LEU A 54 -3.38 21.41 -2.56
CA LEU A 54 -4.29 20.45 -1.96
C LEU A 54 -4.17 20.47 -0.43
N PHE A 55 -2.93 20.43 0.08
CA PHE A 55 -2.61 20.57 1.49
C PHE A 55 -1.13 20.91 1.70
N GLU A 56 -0.79 21.30 2.92
CA GLU A 56 0.55 21.66 3.36
C GLU A 56 0.83 21.03 4.72
N GLY A 57 2.09 20.71 4.99
CA GLY A 57 2.56 20.19 6.27
C GLY A 57 3.80 20.95 6.73
N ASP A 58 3.95 21.06 8.05
CA ASP A 58 5.05 21.78 8.70
C ASP A 58 5.38 21.17 10.08
N SER A 59 6.21 21.89 10.86
CA SER A 59 6.63 21.50 12.21
C SER A 59 5.49 21.15 13.19
N SER A 60 4.26 21.63 12.95
CA SER A 60 3.11 21.36 13.84
C SER A 60 2.44 20.00 13.60
N HIS A 61 2.77 19.34 12.50
CA HIS A 61 2.17 18.08 12.07
C HIS A 61 3.00 16.84 12.47
N TRP A 62 4.13 17.04 13.13
CA TRP A 62 5.01 15.93 13.53
C TRP A 62 4.44 15.18 14.73
N MET A 63 4.30 13.87 14.55
CA MET A 63 3.92 12.88 15.55
C MET A 63 5.07 11.91 15.81
N GLU A 64 4.99 11.23 16.95
CA GLU A 64 5.93 10.20 17.35
C GLU A 64 5.14 9.09 18.03
N ASP A 65 5.33 7.86 17.57
CA ASP A 65 4.85 6.64 18.21
C ASP A 65 6.03 5.86 18.81
N ASP A 66 5.78 4.65 19.32
CA ASP A 66 6.81 3.82 19.96
C ASP A 66 7.96 3.41 19.01
N ALA A 67 7.78 3.51 17.69
CA ALA A 67 8.72 3.03 16.68
C ALA A 67 9.22 4.12 15.72
N ASN A 68 8.42 5.16 15.44
CA ASN A 68 8.60 6.05 14.30
C ASN A 68 8.29 7.52 14.63
N THR A 69 8.84 8.42 13.82
CA THR A 69 8.56 9.86 13.84
C THR A 69 8.09 10.27 12.44
N PHE A 70 6.87 10.75 12.30
CA PHE A 70 6.27 11.02 11.00
C PHE A 70 5.41 12.28 11.05
N MET A 71 5.10 12.83 9.89
CA MET A 71 4.10 13.89 9.76
C MET A 71 2.73 13.24 9.55
N SER A 72 1.74 13.68 10.31
CA SER A 72 0.33 13.31 10.14
C SER A 72 -0.50 14.57 9.93
N ILE A 73 -1.13 14.67 8.77
CA ILE A 73 -1.85 15.88 8.34
C ILE A 73 -3.32 15.50 8.16
N GLY A 74 -4.17 15.95 9.08
CA GLY A 74 -5.62 15.84 8.94
C GLY A 74 -6.13 16.80 7.88
N LEU A 75 -6.99 16.31 6.99
CA LEU A 75 -7.59 17.09 5.92
C LEU A 75 -9.00 17.55 6.31
N ASP A 76 -9.34 18.79 5.96
CA ASP A 76 -10.68 19.36 6.22
C ASP A 76 -11.81 18.66 5.43
N ALA A 77 -11.43 17.98 4.34
CA ALA A 77 -12.30 17.15 3.51
C ALA A 77 -11.48 16.01 2.91
N PRO A 78 -12.12 14.89 2.53
CA PRO A 78 -11.45 13.80 1.82
C PRO A 78 -10.67 14.31 0.60
N LEU A 79 -9.44 13.81 0.43
CA LEU A 79 -8.54 14.21 -0.63
C LEU A 79 -9.18 13.95 -2.00
N MET A 80 -9.27 14.98 -2.82
CA MET A 80 -9.78 14.87 -4.18
C MET A 80 -8.59 14.96 -5.14
N LEU A 81 -8.33 13.88 -5.88
CA LEU A 81 -7.35 13.85 -6.95
C LEU A 81 -8.07 13.73 -8.29
N GLY A 82 -7.80 14.67 -9.19
CA GLY A 82 -8.22 14.61 -10.60
C GLY A 82 -7.26 13.77 -11.45
N GLU A 83 -7.57 13.63 -12.73
CA GLU A 83 -6.61 13.10 -13.71
C GLU A 83 -5.41 14.04 -13.85
N GLY A 84 -4.24 13.46 -14.09
CA GLY A 84 -3.01 14.22 -14.35
C GLY A 84 -2.04 14.27 -13.16
N PRO A 85 -1.01 15.12 -13.26
CA PRO A 85 0.11 15.09 -12.33
C PRO A 85 -0.20 15.75 -10.98
N VAL A 86 0.16 15.06 -9.90
CA VAL A 86 0.27 15.63 -8.55
C VAL A 86 1.72 15.95 -8.28
N VAL A 87 1.98 17.15 -7.76
CA VAL A 87 3.31 17.65 -7.44
C VAL A 87 3.45 17.72 -5.92
N VAL A 88 4.54 17.16 -5.39
CA VAL A 88 4.95 17.35 -4.00
C VAL A 88 6.26 18.14 -3.95
N GLU A 89 6.28 19.18 -3.13
CA GLU A 89 7.43 20.01 -2.83
C GLU A 89 7.81 19.78 -1.37
N VAL A 90 9.08 19.46 -1.09
CA VAL A 90 9.62 19.27 0.26
C VAL A 90 10.79 20.22 0.47
N ASP A 91 10.72 21.05 1.50
CA ASP A 91 11.81 21.95 1.89
C ASP A 91 12.42 21.50 3.22
N ALA A 92 13.66 21.03 3.16
CA ALA A 92 14.47 20.63 4.31
C ALA A 92 15.71 21.53 4.49
N SER A 93 15.65 22.76 3.99
CA SER A 93 16.74 23.73 4.06
C SER A 93 17.15 24.05 5.52
N PRO A 94 18.42 24.40 5.76
CA PRO A 94 19.51 24.48 4.78
C PRO A 94 20.27 23.14 4.59
N GLU A 95 19.82 22.04 5.18
CA GLU A 95 20.57 20.77 5.18
C GLU A 95 20.52 20.09 3.81
N PHE A 96 19.37 20.14 3.13
CA PHE A 96 19.19 19.62 1.79
C PHE A 96 18.55 20.68 0.89
N GLU A 97 18.85 20.61 -0.41
CA GLU A 97 18.15 21.41 -1.43
C GLU A 97 16.67 21.01 -1.48
N PRO A 98 15.75 21.94 -1.79
CA PRO A 98 14.34 21.63 -1.95
C PRO A 98 14.11 20.52 -2.99
N LEU A 99 13.28 19.56 -2.63
CA LEU A 99 12.89 18.43 -3.46
C LEU A 99 11.54 18.72 -4.11
N VAL A 100 11.42 18.47 -5.41
CA VAL A 100 10.16 18.53 -6.14
C VAL A 100 9.98 17.23 -6.91
N LEU A 101 8.87 16.55 -6.66
CA LEU A 101 8.50 15.30 -7.33
C LEU A 101 7.15 15.46 -8.02
N THR A 102 6.92 14.63 -9.02
CA THR A 102 5.66 14.61 -9.76
C THR A 102 5.30 13.17 -10.07
N GLU A 103 4.05 12.81 -9.80
CA GLU A 103 3.48 11.50 -10.11
C GLU A 103 2.13 11.67 -10.81
N GLU A 104 1.82 10.75 -11.72
CA GLU A 104 0.54 10.74 -12.43
C GLU A 104 -0.49 9.96 -11.63
N VAL A 105 -1.67 10.54 -11.41
CA VAL A 105 -2.78 9.84 -10.75
C VAL A 105 -3.20 8.64 -11.61
N PRO A 106 -3.16 7.40 -11.09
CA PRO A 106 -3.61 6.24 -11.84
C PRO A 106 -5.10 6.33 -12.15
N GLU A 107 -5.50 5.85 -13.32
CA GLU A 107 -6.91 5.64 -13.63
C GLU A 107 -7.54 4.69 -12.60
N GLN A 108 -8.79 4.95 -12.22
CA GLN A 108 -9.54 4.08 -11.32
C GLN A 108 -9.56 2.63 -11.87
N PRO A 109 -9.29 1.62 -11.04
CA PRO A 109 -9.33 0.23 -11.48
C PRO A 109 -10.76 -0.18 -11.88
N VAL A 110 -10.86 -0.95 -12.95
CA VAL A 110 -12.12 -1.56 -13.41
C VAL A 110 -12.01 -3.07 -13.22
N PHE A 111 -12.92 -3.62 -12.43
CA PHE A 111 -12.91 -5.04 -12.08
C PHE A 111 -14.33 -5.60 -12.02
N GLY A 112 -14.43 -6.91 -12.20
CA GLY A 112 -15.61 -7.71 -11.94
C GLY A 112 -15.24 -8.89 -11.04
N PHE A 113 -16.20 -9.43 -10.31
CA PHE A 113 -15.94 -10.60 -9.48
C PHE A 113 -17.18 -11.48 -9.32
N GLU A 114 -16.94 -12.75 -9.04
CA GLU A 114 -17.92 -13.70 -8.51
C GLU A 114 -17.55 -14.00 -7.05
N TYR A 115 -18.55 -13.95 -6.16
CA TYR A 115 -18.38 -14.24 -4.74
C TYR A 115 -19.16 -15.50 -4.38
N VAL A 116 -18.49 -16.44 -3.71
CA VAL A 116 -19.08 -17.70 -3.24
C VAL A 116 -18.80 -17.82 -1.75
N PRO A 117 -19.80 -17.65 -0.88
CA PRO A 117 -19.61 -17.82 0.56
C PRO A 117 -19.46 -19.30 0.91
N LEU A 118 -18.66 -19.60 1.94
CA LEU A 118 -18.43 -20.97 2.45
C LEU A 118 -18.02 -21.94 1.33
N ALA A 119 -17.18 -21.47 0.42
CA ALA A 119 -16.74 -22.20 -0.76
C ALA A 119 -15.80 -23.36 -0.41
N ASP A 120 -14.98 -23.20 0.64
CA ASP A 120 -14.04 -24.20 1.12
C ASP A 120 -14.01 -24.31 2.64
N SER A 121 -13.39 -25.37 3.15
CA SER A 121 -13.18 -25.61 4.57
C SER A 121 -11.90 -26.38 4.84
N VAL A 122 -11.20 -26.02 5.92
CA VAL A 122 -9.99 -26.70 6.40
C VAL A 122 -10.28 -27.31 7.77
N ASP A 123 -10.21 -28.65 7.85
CA ASP A 123 -10.29 -29.39 9.12
C ASP A 123 -8.88 -29.54 9.71
N TYR A 124 -8.59 -28.77 10.77
CA TYR A 124 -7.32 -28.86 11.50
C TYR A 124 -7.31 -30.01 12.53
N GLY A 125 -8.40 -30.78 12.61
CA GLY A 125 -8.62 -31.82 13.59
C GLY A 125 -9.20 -31.29 14.91
N TRP A 126 -9.46 -32.20 15.85
CA TRP A 126 -10.01 -31.89 17.19
C TRP A 126 -11.38 -31.19 17.18
N GLY A 127 -12.10 -31.24 16.05
CA GLY A 127 -13.38 -30.57 15.86
C GLY A 127 -13.26 -29.12 15.42
N TYR A 128 -12.06 -28.64 15.08
CA TYR A 128 -11.84 -27.29 14.57
C TYR A 128 -11.84 -27.29 13.04
N ILE A 129 -12.90 -26.75 12.46
CA ILE A 129 -13.07 -26.57 11.01
C ILE A 129 -13.17 -25.07 10.74
N GLU A 130 -12.24 -24.54 9.97
CA GLU A 130 -12.35 -23.19 9.43
C GLU A 130 -13.04 -23.24 8.08
N TYR A 131 -13.82 -22.21 7.77
CA TYR A 131 -14.50 -22.06 6.48
C TYR A 131 -13.96 -20.81 5.78
N PHE A 132 -13.92 -20.87 4.46
CA PHE A 132 -13.40 -19.80 3.62
C PHE A 132 -14.43 -19.40 2.57
N ASP A 133 -14.56 -18.10 2.37
CA ASP A 133 -15.26 -17.55 1.22
C ASP A 133 -14.29 -17.42 0.05
N GLN A 134 -14.79 -17.53 -1.17
CA GLN A 134 -13.99 -17.44 -2.39
C GLN A 134 -14.45 -16.28 -3.26
N VAL A 135 -13.49 -15.54 -3.79
CA VAL A 135 -13.70 -14.48 -4.78
C VAL A 135 -12.95 -14.83 -6.05
N THR A 136 -13.66 -14.97 -7.17
CA THR A 136 -13.05 -15.08 -8.50
C THR A 136 -13.06 -13.71 -9.15
N LEU A 137 -11.88 -13.14 -9.34
CA LEU A 137 -11.65 -11.77 -9.75
C LEU A 137 -11.21 -11.67 -11.23
N ASP A 138 -11.82 -10.73 -11.93
CA ASP A 138 -11.44 -10.29 -13.26
C ASP A 138 -10.99 -8.83 -13.24
N LEU A 139 -9.76 -8.57 -13.68
CA LEU A 139 -9.18 -7.23 -13.78
C LEU A 139 -9.03 -6.81 -15.24
N THR A 140 -9.35 -5.54 -15.53
CA THR A 140 -9.26 -5.00 -16.90
C THR A 140 -7.86 -4.49 -17.20
N ASN A 141 -7.14 -5.14 -18.11
CA ASN A 141 -5.86 -4.63 -18.64
C ASN A 141 -6.02 -3.54 -19.70
N ARG A 142 -5.08 -2.59 -19.70
CA ARG A 142 -4.93 -1.50 -20.66
C ARG A 142 -3.90 -1.90 -21.72
N PRO A 143 -4.30 -2.05 -22.99
CA PRO A 143 -3.37 -2.47 -24.04
C PRO A 143 -2.17 -1.53 -24.18
N GLY A 144 -0.96 -2.10 -24.13
CA GLY A 144 0.30 -1.38 -24.31
C GLY A 144 0.82 -0.69 -23.05
N VAL A 145 0.17 -0.86 -21.91
CA VAL A 145 0.54 -0.28 -20.63
C VAL A 145 0.69 -1.42 -19.62
N ARG A 146 1.72 -1.34 -18.78
CA ARG A 146 1.85 -2.27 -17.64
C ARG A 146 0.76 -1.94 -16.63
N ASP A 147 0.02 -2.95 -16.21
CA ASP A 147 -0.96 -2.85 -15.16
C ASP A 147 -0.53 -3.65 -13.94
N ASP A 148 -0.51 -2.93 -12.82
CA ASP A 148 -0.25 -3.45 -11.51
C ASP A 148 -1.47 -3.14 -10.64
N TYR A 149 -1.85 -4.10 -9.80
CA TYR A 149 -2.95 -3.96 -8.85
C TYR A 149 -2.53 -4.43 -7.47
N MET A 150 -3.08 -3.79 -6.45
CA MET A 150 -3.06 -4.26 -5.07
C MET A 150 -4.51 -4.62 -4.73
N VAL A 151 -4.75 -5.90 -4.42
CA VAL A 151 -6.08 -6.41 -4.14
C VAL A 151 -6.21 -6.75 -2.67
N PHE A 152 -7.24 -6.22 -2.05
CA PHE A 152 -7.57 -6.42 -0.65
C PHE A 152 -8.95 -7.06 -0.55
N LEU A 153 -8.99 -8.09 0.27
CA LEU A 153 -10.19 -8.79 0.70
C LEU A 153 -10.34 -8.46 2.18
N GLU A 154 -11.37 -7.68 2.50
CA GLU A 154 -11.46 -6.99 3.79
C GLU A 154 -12.74 -7.36 4.55
N THR A 155 -12.57 -7.60 5.84
CA THR A 155 -13.63 -7.86 6.81
C THR A 155 -13.73 -6.67 7.76
N TYR A 156 -14.93 -6.17 8.00
CA TYR A 156 -15.17 -5.13 9.00
C TYR A 156 -15.32 -5.76 10.37
N PHE A 157 -14.60 -5.28 11.37
CA PHE A 157 -14.77 -5.70 12.76
C PHE A 157 -15.24 -4.51 13.59
N GLU A 158 -16.35 -4.66 14.31
CA GLU A 158 -16.77 -3.67 15.31
C GLU A 158 -15.81 -3.70 16.50
N GLY A 159 -15.13 -2.58 16.74
CA GLY A 159 -14.29 -2.40 17.92
C GLY A 159 -15.12 -2.43 19.21
N PHE A 160 -14.46 -2.70 20.34
CA PHE A 160 -15.10 -2.67 21.67
C PHE A 160 -15.61 -1.26 22.07
N GLU A 161 -15.17 -0.20 21.39
CA GLU A 161 -15.48 1.22 21.70
C GLU A 161 -16.19 1.97 20.54
N ASP A 162 -16.98 1.27 19.70
CA ASP A 162 -17.75 1.83 18.56
C ASP A 162 -16.90 2.39 17.39
N ASP A 163 -15.59 2.13 17.37
CA ASP A 163 -14.69 2.37 16.24
C ASP A 163 -14.41 1.05 15.50
N GLY A 164 -15.30 0.68 14.58
CA GLY A 164 -15.04 -0.48 13.73
C GLY A 164 -14.00 -0.17 12.65
N GLU A 165 -13.18 -1.17 12.33
CA GLU A 165 -12.09 -1.05 11.36
C GLU A 165 -12.19 -2.15 10.30
N TRP A 166 -11.66 -1.88 9.11
CA TRP A 166 -11.53 -2.85 8.04
C TRP A 166 -10.17 -3.53 8.12
N TYR A 167 -10.16 -4.87 8.20
CA TYR A 167 -8.96 -5.69 8.24
C TYR A 167 -8.82 -6.43 6.92
N ALA A 168 -7.64 -6.34 6.30
CA ALA A 168 -7.31 -7.11 5.11
C ALA A 168 -6.87 -8.52 5.53
N GLU A 169 -7.63 -9.53 5.08
CA GLU A 169 -7.47 -10.92 5.54
C GLU A 169 -7.39 -11.93 4.39
N GLY A 170 -7.56 -11.50 3.15
CA GLY A 170 -7.56 -12.45 2.04
C GLY A 170 -6.19 -12.71 1.43
N ASP A 171 -6.11 -13.89 0.82
CA ASP A 171 -4.94 -14.43 0.14
C ASP A 171 -5.36 -15.08 -1.19
N LEU A 172 -4.39 -15.60 -1.95
CA LEU A 172 -4.61 -16.46 -3.10
C LEU A 172 -5.10 -17.83 -2.63
N ALA A 173 -6.26 -18.26 -3.12
CA ALA A 173 -6.78 -19.62 -2.83
C ALA A 173 -5.86 -20.72 -3.40
N PHE A 174 -5.09 -20.39 -4.44
CA PHE A 174 -4.05 -21.25 -4.98
C PHE A 174 -2.97 -20.43 -5.67
N PRO A 175 -1.73 -20.94 -5.79
CA PRO A 175 -0.66 -20.23 -6.46
C PRO A 175 -1.03 -19.83 -7.90
N ASP A 176 -0.96 -18.53 -8.19
CA ASP A 176 -1.18 -17.96 -9.52
C ASP A 176 0.10 -17.24 -9.98
N PRO A 177 0.68 -17.56 -11.14
CA PRO A 177 1.92 -16.91 -11.59
C PRO A 177 1.77 -15.41 -11.90
N ARG A 178 0.55 -14.87 -11.92
CA ARG A 178 0.24 -13.46 -12.16
C ARG A 178 0.09 -12.66 -10.87
N ALA A 179 0.06 -13.35 -9.72
CA ALA A 179 -0.23 -12.73 -8.44
C ALA A 179 0.68 -13.27 -7.33
N GLU A 180 0.94 -12.43 -6.34
CA GLU A 180 1.69 -12.81 -5.14
C GLU A 180 1.16 -12.05 -3.93
N TYR A 181 1.11 -12.71 -2.77
CA TYR A 181 0.81 -12.02 -1.53
C TYR A 181 2.03 -11.19 -1.09
N SER A 182 1.80 -9.94 -0.70
CA SER A 182 2.83 -9.03 -0.20
C SER A 182 2.51 -8.64 1.24
N TRP A 183 3.38 -9.08 2.15
CA TRP A 183 3.30 -8.75 3.57
C TRP A 183 3.46 -7.26 3.85
N ASN A 184 4.12 -6.52 2.94
CA ASN A 184 4.38 -5.09 3.08
C ASN A 184 3.13 -4.23 2.89
N CYS A 185 2.14 -4.73 2.16
CA CYS A 185 0.86 -4.04 1.98
C CYS A 185 -0.32 -4.79 2.62
N GLY A 186 -0.14 -6.03 3.08
CA GLY A 186 -1.25 -6.88 3.50
C GLY A 186 -2.22 -7.14 2.34
N CYS A 187 -1.69 -7.35 1.13
CA CYS A 187 -2.47 -7.36 -0.09
C CYS A 187 -1.92 -8.36 -1.11
N VAL A 188 -2.78 -8.79 -2.05
CA VAL A 188 -2.36 -9.57 -3.20
C VAL A 188 -1.96 -8.63 -4.33
N LEU A 189 -0.67 -8.63 -4.68
CA LEU A 189 -0.14 -7.91 -5.83
C LEU A 189 -0.43 -8.70 -7.10
N VAL A 190 -1.15 -8.11 -8.03
CA VAL A 190 -1.44 -8.69 -9.34
C VAL A 190 -0.76 -7.88 -10.44
N THR A 191 -0.22 -8.54 -11.46
CA THR A 191 0.43 -7.85 -12.57
C THR A 191 0.29 -8.57 -13.90
N ASP A 192 0.17 -7.79 -14.96
CA ASP A 192 0.34 -8.26 -16.32
C ASP A 192 1.82 -8.35 -16.73
N ASN A 193 2.76 -8.01 -15.84
CA ASN A 193 4.20 -7.91 -16.11
C ASN A 193 4.55 -7.06 -17.34
N GLY A 194 3.69 -6.09 -17.71
CA GLY A 194 3.82 -5.30 -18.92
C GLY A 194 3.59 -6.07 -20.22
N GLN A 195 2.91 -7.22 -20.15
CA GLN A 195 2.64 -8.09 -21.29
C GLN A 195 1.16 -8.04 -21.68
N ASN A 196 0.89 -7.47 -22.85
CA ASN A 196 -0.47 -7.34 -23.41
C ASN A 196 -1.22 -8.67 -23.61
N ASN A 197 -0.52 -9.80 -23.61
CA ASN A 197 -1.09 -11.13 -23.81
C ASN A 197 -1.32 -11.88 -22.50
N ILE A 198 -1.08 -11.24 -21.35
CA ILE A 198 -1.49 -11.76 -20.05
C ILE A 198 -2.89 -11.26 -19.78
N ASP A 199 -3.82 -12.20 -19.68
CA ASP A 199 -5.18 -11.94 -19.23
C ASP A 199 -5.21 -12.00 -17.70
N LEU A 200 -5.84 -11.02 -17.03
CA LEU A 200 -5.98 -10.96 -15.57
C LEU A 200 -7.40 -11.37 -15.13
N THR A 201 -7.95 -12.37 -15.81
CA THR A 201 -9.24 -12.99 -15.46
C THR A 201 -9.05 -14.23 -14.59
N ASN A 202 -10.10 -14.62 -13.86
CA ASN A 202 -10.15 -15.83 -13.06
C ASN A 202 -9.01 -15.94 -12.02
N ILE A 203 -8.64 -14.82 -11.40
CA ILE A 203 -7.73 -14.83 -10.25
C ILE A 203 -8.56 -15.22 -9.05
N VAL A 204 -8.18 -16.28 -8.35
CA VAL A 204 -8.99 -16.79 -7.24
C VAL A 204 -8.35 -16.43 -5.92
N LEU A 205 -9.14 -15.73 -5.12
CA LEU A 205 -8.79 -15.27 -3.79
C LEU A 205 -9.70 -15.96 -2.77
N GLU A 206 -9.22 -16.10 -1.55
CA GLU A 206 -9.99 -16.59 -0.42
C GLU A 206 -9.83 -15.68 0.80
N MET A 207 -10.83 -15.70 1.67
CA MET A 207 -10.81 -15.03 2.97
C MET A 207 -11.54 -15.88 4.00
N TYR A 208 -11.21 -15.72 5.27
CA TYR A 208 -11.91 -16.41 6.35
C TYR A 208 -13.41 -16.06 6.34
N ALA A 209 -14.26 -17.09 6.42
CA ALA A 209 -15.71 -16.92 6.33
C ALA A 209 -16.32 -16.33 7.62
N GLY A 210 -15.62 -16.43 8.75
CA GLY A 210 -16.17 -16.19 10.09
C GLY A 210 -16.51 -17.49 10.81
N ASP A 211 -16.83 -17.40 12.10
CA ASP A 211 -17.28 -18.56 12.87
C ASP A 211 -18.72 -18.92 12.47
N VAL A 212 -18.89 -20.08 11.83
CA VAL A 212 -20.19 -20.57 11.37
C VAL A 212 -20.95 -21.34 12.44
N GLU A 213 -20.30 -21.76 13.53
CA GLU A 213 -20.93 -22.51 14.62
C GLU A 213 -21.60 -21.57 15.63
N ASP A 214 -21.11 -20.34 15.78
CA ASP A 214 -21.73 -19.28 16.58
C ASP A 214 -21.91 -17.96 15.79
N PRO A 215 -22.95 -17.87 14.94
CA PRO A 215 -23.25 -16.66 14.18
C PRO A 215 -23.76 -15.49 15.04
N ASP A 216 -23.99 -15.68 16.35
CA ASP A 216 -24.44 -14.61 17.25
C ASP A 216 -23.25 -14.02 18.08
N GLU A 217 -22.19 -14.78 18.36
CA GLU A 217 -20.93 -14.26 18.93
C GLU A 217 -19.94 -13.71 17.88
N GLY A 218 -20.07 -14.10 16.60
CA GLY A 218 -19.17 -13.70 15.51
C GLY A 218 -19.87 -13.33 14.20
N GLY A 219 -21.14 -12.91 14.26
CA GLY A 219 -22.05 -12.78 13.12
C GLY A 219 -21.44 -12.22 11.84
N MET A 220 -21.95 -12.68 10.69
CA MET A 220 -21.41 -12.40 9.34
C MET A 220 -20.98 -10.94 9.22
N GLN A 221 -19.68 -10.73 9.40
CA GLN A 221 -19.09 -9.42 9.37
C GLN A 221 -19.23 -8.85 7.96
N PRO A 222 -19.49 -7.54 7.80
CA PRO A 222 -19.49 -6.92 6.49
C PRO A 222 -18.16 -7.19 5.78
N LYS A 223 -18.24 -7.64 4.53
CA LYS A 223 -17.07 -7.98 3.71
C LYS A 223 -17.04 -7.13 2.45
N ARG A 224 -15.85 -6.80 1.98
CA ARG A 224 -15.66 -6.06 0.73
C ARG A 224 -14.38 -6.50 0.01
N ILE A 225 -14.38 -6.28 -1.29
CA ILE A 225 -13.16 -6.27 -2.10
C ILE A 225 -12.80 -4.82 -2.40
N ARG A 226 -11.53 -4.49 -2.21
CA ARG A 226 -10.93 -3.22 -2.57
C ARG A 226 -9.80 -3.48 -3.54
N VAL A 227 -9.95 -2.97 -4.76
CA VAL A 227 -8.92 -3.06 -5.80
C VAL A 227 -8.29 -1.70 -5.95
N VAL A 228 -6.97 -1.66 -5.83
CA VAL A 228 -6.17 -0.44 -5.94
C VAL A 228 -5.27 -0.56 -7.15
N ARG A 229 -5.21 0.50 -7.96
CA ARG A 229 -4.22 0.69 -9.02
C ARG A 229 -3.15 1.67 -8.52
N PRO A 230 -1.95 1.21 -8.15
CA PRO A 230 -0.83 2.08 -7.84
C PRO A 230 -0.22 2.73 -9.09
N SER A 231 0.47 3.85 -8.88
CA SER A 231 1.46 4.38 -9.81
C SER A 231 2.57 3.34 -10.05
N ALA A 232 3.22 3.39 -11.22
CA ALA A 232 4.24 2.42 -11.58
C ALA A 232 5.39 2.39 -10.57
N ASP A 233 5.80 3.56 -10.07
CA ASP A 233 6.87 3.68 -9.09
C ASP A 233 6.47 3.08 -7.73
N LEU A 234 5.22 3.28 -7.29
CA LEU A 234 4.69 2.66 -6.08
C LEU A 234 4.61 1.12 -6.20
N ALA A 235 4.15 0.61 -7.35
CA ALA A 235 4.11 -0.82 -7.60
C ALA A 235 5.51 -1.46 -7.58
N ASN A 236 6.49 -0.79 -8.19
CA ASN A 236 7.88 -1.23 -8.20
C ASN A 236 8.52 -1.14 -6.80
N TYR A 237 8.18 -0.09 -6.04
CA TYR A 237 8.60 0.07 -4.65
C TYR A 237 8.20 -1.16 -3.82
N PHE A 238 6.91 -1.49 -3.75
CA PHE A 238 6.45 -2.62 -2.94
C PHE A 238 7.07 -3.96 -3.34
N ARG A 239 7.19 -4.24 -4.64
CA ARG A 239 7.89 -5.45 -5.12
C ARG A 239 9.36 -5.48 -4.72
N SER A 240 10.04 -4.34 -4.76
CA SER A 240 11.46 -4.27 -4.39
C SER A 240 11.68 -4.44 -2.88
N VAL A 241 10.73 -3.99 -2.05
CA VAL A 241 10.72 -4.21 -0.61
C VAL A 241 10.51 -5.70 -0.31
N GLU A 242 9.54 -6.33 -0.98
CA GLU A 242 9.29 -7.78 -0.88
C GLU A 242 10.52 -8.59 -1.30
N ALA A 243 11.12 -8.27 -2.44
CA ALA A 243 12.36 -8.91 -2.91
C ALA A 243 13.53 -8.71 -1.93
N TYR A 244 13.65 -7.53 -1.32
CA TYR A 244 14.66 -7.24 -0.30
C TYR A 244 14.49 -8.16 0.91
N TYR A 245 13.30 -8.25 1.48
CA TYR A 245 13.05 -9.12 2.64
C TYR A 245 13.20 -10.60 2.30
N ASN A 246 12.75 -11.05 1.13
CA ASN A 246 12.91 -12.43 0.68
C ASN A 246 14.38 -12.83 0.41
N ALA A 247 15.25 -11.86 0.11
CA ALA A 247 16.68 -12.08 -0.01
C ALA A 247 17.40 -12.12 1.36
N GLN A 248 16.82 -11.56 2.42
CA GLN A 248 17.47 -11.51 3.73
C GLN A 248 17.71 -12.92 4.29
N GLY A 249 18.94 -13.16 4.74
CA GLY A 249 19.32 -14.45 5.33
C GLY A 249 19.46 -15.61 4.34
N ASN A 250 19.23 -15.38 3.04
CA ASN A 250 19.42 -16.39 2.01
C ASN A 250 20.84 -16.28 1.39
N PRO A 251 21.74 -17.24 1.64
CA PRO A 251 23.12 -17.18 1.15
C PRO A 251 23.25 -17.37 -0.38
N PHE A 252 22.16 -17.71 -1.06
CA PHE A 252 22.10 -17.89 -2.51
C PHE A 252 21.31 -16.78 -3.22
N ALA A 253 20.67 -15.88 -2.48
CA ALA A 253 19.99 -14.73 -3.07
C ALA A 253 21.00 -13.61 -3.36
N GLU A 254 20.84 -12.95 -4.50
CA GLU A 254 21.53 -11.69 -4.72
C GLU A 254 20.93 -10.62 -3.78
N PRO A 255 21.75 -9.69 -3.25
CA PRO A 255 21.22 -8.55 -2.50
C PRO A 255 20.27 -7.75 -3.39
N ALA A 256 18.98 -7.73 -3.06
CA ALA A 256 18.02 -6.86 -3.71
C ALA A 256 18.13 -5.44 -3.12
N SER A 257 17.97 -4.43 -3.97
CA SER A 257 17.89 -3.02 -3.57
C SER A 257 16.44 -2.57 -3.58
N ILE A 258 16.02 -1.86 -2.53
CA ILE A 258 14.73 -1.18 -2.50
C ILE A 258 14.77 -0.04 -3.54
N GLN A 259 13.83 -0.07 -4.47
CA GLN A 259 13.65 0.96 -5.50
C GLN A 259 12.93 2.16 -4.91
N GLY A 260 13.09 3.33 -5.51
CA GLY A 260 12.49 4.58 -5.06
C GLY A 260 12.60 5.65 -6.15
N ASN A 261 11.87 6.75 -6.01
CA ASN A 261 11.85 7.85 -7.00
C ASN A 261 12.40 9.17 -6.45
N ILE A 262 13.15 9.14 -5.33
CA ILE A 262 13.79 10.33 -4.75
C ILE A 262 15.16 10.56 -5.39
N PRO A 263 15.37 11.65 -6.14
CA PRO A 263 16.67 11.98 -6.74
C PRO A 263 17.74 12.11 -5.68
N ASP A 264 18.87 11.42 -5.86
CA ASP A 264 20.02 11.41 -4.95
C ASP A 264 19.68 11.07 -3.48
N GLY A 265 18.51 10.46 -3.23
CA GLY A 265 17.96 10.16 -1.92
C GLY A 265 17.41 8.74 -1.79
N PHE A 266 16.52 8.55 -0.81
CA PHE A 266 15.86 7.28 -0.55
C PHE A 266 14.35 7.47 -0.32
N GLY A 267 13.56 6.44 -0.59
CA GLY A 267 12.12 6.44 -0.36
C GLY A 267 11.32 6.62 -1.64
N ILE A 268 10.06 7.04 -1.50
CA ILE A 268 9.07 6.99 -2.58
C ILE A 268 7.97 8.02 -2.36
N PHE A 269 7.63 8.75 -3.42
CA PHE A 269 6.33 9.40 -3.54
C PHE A 269 5.45 8.54 -4.41
N GLY A 270 4.35 8.01 -3.87
CA GLY A 270 3.47 7.09 -4.57
C GLY A 270 2.03 7.59 -4.58
N LEU A 271 1.40 7.54 -5.76
CA LEU A 271 -0.04 7.73 -5.90
C LEU A 271 -0.74 6.41 -6.13
N SER A 272 -2.00 6.32 -5.75
CA SER A 272 -2.88 5.22 -6.11
C SER A 272 -4.30 5.72 -6.39
N ASN A 273 -5.11 4.85 -6.99
CA ASN A 273 -6.55 5.06 -7.14
C ASN A 273 -7.26 3.74 -6.87
N GLU A 274 -8.50 3.78 -6.39
CA GLU A 274 -9.16 2.57 -5.91
C GLU A 274 -10.64 2.49 -6.28
N ALA A 275 -11.12 1.26 -6.30
CA ALA A 275 -12.53 0.94 -6.42
C ALA A 275 -12.88 -0.15 -5.41
N ILE A 276 -14.02 0.02 -4.74
CA ILE A 276 -14.49 -0.84 -3.65
C ILE A 276 -15.85 -1.40 -4.02
N ALA A 277 -16.08 -2.67 -3.74
CA ALA A 277 -17.38 -3.31 -3.85
C ALA A 277 -17.67 -4.21 -2.63
N PRO A 278 -18.90 -4.20 -2.09
CA PRO A 278 -19.28 -5.12 -1.03
C PRO A 278 -19.38 -6.56 -1.57
N LEU A 279 -19.01 -7.54 -0.74
CA LEU A 279 -19.19 -8.97 -1.02
C LEU A 279 -20.52 -9.40 -0.39
N ASN A 280 -21.51 -9.73 -1.23
CA ASN A 280 -22.86 -10.12 -0.83
C ASN A 280 -23.37 -11.30 -1.66
#